data_AF-A0A822V6C6-F1
#
_entry.id   AF-A0A822V6C6-F1
#
_cell.length_a   1.000
_cell.length_b   1.000
_cell.length_c   1.000
_cell.angle_alpha   90.00
_cell.angle_beta   90.00
_cell.angle_gamma   90.00
#
_symmetry.space_group_name_H-M   'P 1'
#
loop_
_entity.id
_entity.type
_entity.pdbx_description
1 polymer ?
#
loop_
_entity_poly.entity_id
_entity_poly.type
_entity_poly.pdbx_seq_one_letter_code
_entity_poly.pdbx_strand_id
1 'polypeptide(L)'
;MGLLGTVSALGTALGPSLGGLLIPLAGWRAIFWVQVPLAALALIMAISVLPADTGKGRTISASLWSVMNRSLVPNLIVNILVAAVMMTTLVVGPFYLGLGLAMTATKVGLVMMIGPVISIVSGVPSGRLVDTWGSHRVLVIGLLLLTTGTLLLAFVPNMIGVTGYVCCPSSY
;
A
#
# COMPACT_ATOMS: atom_id res chain seq x y z
N MET A 1 9.97 -11.68 -9.69
CA MET A 1 9.03 -11.13 -8.70
C MET A 1 9.17 -9.63 -8.46
N GLY A 2 10.38 -9.04 -8.54
CA GLY A 2 10.58 -7.59 -8.31
C GLY A 2 9.80 -6.64 -9.23
N LEU A 3 9.76 -6.90 -10.55
CA LEU A 3 9.04 -6.04 -11.52
C LEU A 3 7.52 -6.01 -11.29
N LEU A 4 6.90 -7.17 -11.03
CA LEU A 4 5.47 -7.23 -10.69
C LEU A 4 5.17 -6.53 -9.36
N GLY A 5 6.05 -6.65 -8.37
CA GLY A 5 5.95 -5.94 -7.10
C GLY A 5 6.04 -4.43 -7.25
N THR A 6 6.94 -3.92 -8.10
CA THR A 6 7.06 -2.48 -8.38
C THR A 6 5.85 -1.92 -9.12
N VAL A 7 5.27 -2.68 -10.05
CA VAL A 7 4.06 -2.27 -10.78
C VAL A 7 2.85 -2.22 -9.83
N SER A 8 2.74 -3.16 -8.90
CA SER A 8 1.68 -3.15 -7.89
C SER A 8 1.84 -1.99 -6.90
N ALA A 9 3.06 -1.69 -6.48
CA ALA A 9 3.37 -0.54 -5.61
C ALA A 9 3.06 0.80 -6.28
N LEU A 10 3.33 0.93 -7.59
CA LEU A 10 2.95 2.08 -8.40
C LEU A 10 1.43 2.28 -8.45
N GLY A 11 0.66 1.20 -8.60
CA GLY A 11 -0.81 1.27 -8.57
C GLY A 11 -1.33 1.80 -7.22
N THR A 12 -0.81 1.28 -6.11
CA THR A 12 -1.16 1.76 -4.77
C THR A 12 -0.67 3.20 -4.52
N ALA A 13 0.46 3.59 -5.10
CA ALA A 13 0.99 4.95 -5.05
C ALA A 13 0.08 5.98 -5.71
N LEU A 14 -0.37 5.65 -6.91
CA LEU A 14 -1.10 6.56 -7.77
C LEU A 14 -2.56 6.75 -7.33
N GLY A 15 -3.12 5.83 -6.54
CA GLY A 15 -4.50 5.90 -6.05
C GLY A 15 -4.83 7.20 -5.29
N PRO A 16 -4.18 7.47 -4.13
CA PRO A 16 -4.43 8.68 -3.35
C PRO A 16 -4.10 9.97 -4.11
N SER A 17 -3.10 9.91 -4.99
CA SER A 17 -2.64 11.00 -5.83
C SER A 17 -3.64 11.43 -6.89
N LEU A 18 -4.10 10.47 -7.69
CA LEU A 18 -5.11 10.69 -8.71
C LEU A 18 -6.43 11.08 -8.05
N GLY A 19 -6.79 10.45 -6.93
CA GLY A 19 -7.95 10.86 -6.14
C GLY A 19 -7.85 12.31 -5.64
N GLY A 20 -6.71 12.70 -5.04
CA GLY A 20 -6.50 14.04 -4.48
C GLY A 20 -6.47 15.16 -5.52
N LEU A 21 -6.07 14.87 -6.77
CA LEU A 21 -6.08 15.82 -7.88
C LEU A 21 -7.41 15.85 -8.64
N LEU A 22 -8.05 14.70 -8.85
CA LEU A 22 -9.26 14.59 -9.68
C LEU A 22 -10.54 14.97 -8.91
N ILE A 23 -10.62 14.63 -7.61
CA ILE A 23 -11.82 14.90 -6.79
C ILE A 23 -12.15 16.41 -6.75
N PRO A 24 -11.18 17.33 -6.53
CA PRO A 24 -11.48 18.77 -6.51
C PRO A 24 -11.92 19.35 -7.86
N LEU A 25 -11.46 18.77 -8.97
CA LEU A 25 -11.66 19.35 -10.31
C LEU A 25 -12.92 18.84 -11.00
N ALA A 26 -13.22 17.55 -10.87
CA ALA A 26 -14.30 16.89 -11.60
C ALA A 26 -15.14 15.94 -10.73
N GLY A 27 -14.95 16.01 -9.41
CA GLY A 27 -15.68 15.20 -8.43
C GLY A 27 -15.28 13.73 -8.42
N TRP A 28 -15.98 12.94 -7.61
CA TRP A 28 -15.71 11.50 -7.45
C TRP A 28 -15.93 10.69 -8.74
N ARG A 29 -16.80 11.17 -9.64
CA ARG A 29 -17.13 10.49 -10.92
C ARG A 29 -15.92 10.44 -11.87
N ALA A 30 -15.02 11.42 -11.79
CA ALA A 30 -13.83 11.48 -12.63
C ALA A 30 -12.90 10.27 -12.42
N ILE A 31 -12.82 9.74 -11.20
CA ILE A 31 -12.02 8.54 -10.88
C ILE A 31 -12.50 7.36 -11.72
N PHE A 32 -13.82 7.17 -11.84
CA PHE A 32 -14.41 6.09 -12.62
C PHE A 32 -14.20 6.29 -14.12
N TRP A 33 -14.37 7.52 -14.60
CA TRP A 33 -14.11 7.85 -16.01
C TRP A 33 -12.65 7.64 -16.43
N VAL A 34 -11.69 7.81 -15.53
CA VAL A 34 -10.27 7.50 -15.79
C VAL A 34 -10.01 5.99 -15.70
N GLN A 35 -10.68 5.26 -14.81
CA GLN A 35 -10.51 3.81 -14.69
C GLN A 35 -11.07 3.02 -15.88
N VAL A 36 -12.19 3.44 -16.46
CA VAL A 36 -12.82 2.76 -17.61
C VAL A 36 -11.87 2.57 -18.81
N PRO A 37 -11.20 3.61 -19.35
CA PRO A 37 -10.28 3.44 -20.47
C PRO A 37 -9.03 2.64 -20.06
N LEU A 38 -8.56 2.78 -18.82
CA LEU A 38 -7.42 2.02 -18.31
C LEU A 38 -7.73 0.51 -18.24
N ALA A 39 -8.92 0.17 -17.75
CA ALA A 39 -9.41 -1.21 -17.70
C ALA A 39 -9.66 -1.78 -19.11
N ALA A 40 -10.21 -0.97 -20.02
CA ALA A 40 -10.38 -1.37 -21.42
C ALA A 40 -9.03 -1.64 -22.10
N LEU A 41 -8.03 -0.79 -21.90
CA LEU A 41 -6.67 -1.01 -22.40
C LEU A 41 -6.04 -2.26 -21.79
N ALA A 42 -6.17 -2.47 -20.48
CA ALA A 42 -5.68 -3.68 -19.82
C ALA A 42 -6.36 -4.95 -20.39
N LEU A 43 -7.65 -4.89 -20.69
CA LEU A 43 -8.41 -5.99 -21.29
C LEU A 43 -7.99 -6.24 -22.75
N ILE A 44 -7.80 -5.19 -23.54
CA ILE A 44 -7.30 -5.30 -24.92
C ILE A 44 -5.89 -5.91 -24.91
N MET A 45 -5.02 -5.45 -24.03
CA MET A 45 -3.66 -5.99 -23.86
C MET A 45 -3.69 -7.44 -23.41
N ALA A 46 -4.55 -7.79 -22.45
CA ALA A 46 -4.71 -9.17 -22.00
C ALA A 46 -5.14 -10.08 -23.17
N ILE A 47 -6.11 -9.67 -23.98
CA ILE A 47 -6.62 -10.49 -25.09
C ILE A 47 -5.63 -10.55 -26.27
N SER A 48 -4.89 -9.47 -26.53
CA SER A 48 -3.94 -9.40 -27.66
C SER A 48 -2.57 -10.01 -27.37
N VAL A 49 -2.12 -9.97 -26.10
CA VAL A 49 -0.78 -10.39 -25.69
C VAL A 49 -0.78 -11.77 -25.04
N LEU A 50 -1.84 -12.17 -24.32
CA LEU A 50 -1.91 -13.57 -23.85
C LEU A 50 -2.30 -14.45 -25.05
N PRO A 51 -1.45 -15.42 -25.45
CA PRO A 51 -1.86 -16.46 -26.37
C PRO A 51 -3.10 -17.14 -25.78
N ALA A 52 -4.11 -17.42 -26.61
CA ALA A 52 -5.24 -18.25 -26.21
C ALA A 52 -4.68 -19.59 -25.72
N ASP A 53 -4.63 -19.78 -24.41
CA ASP A 53 -4.03 -20.95 -23.79
C ASP A 53 -4.97 -22.13 -24.05
N THR A 54 -4.80 -22.79 -25.21
CA THR A 54 -5.51 -24.03 -25.55
C THR A 54 -4.98 -25.26 -24.78
N GLY A 55 -4.22 -25.04 -23.71
CA GLY A 55 -3.72 -26.09 -22.83
C GLY A 55 -4.76 -26.49 -21.79
N LYS A 56 -5.32 -27.70 -21.93
CA LYS A 56 -6.02 -28.43 -20.87
C LYS A 56 -5.11 -28.60 -19.63
N GLY A 57 -5.04 -27.59 -18.77
CA GLY A 57 -4.43 -27.71 -17.46
C GLY A 57 -5.37 -28.45 -16.53
N ARG A 58 -5.07 -29.72 -16.23
CA ARG A 58 -5.72 -30.49 -15.16
C ARG A 58 -5.89 -29.58 -13.95
N THR A 59 -7.13 -29.39 -13.51
CA THR A 59 -7.44 -28.89 -12.18
C THR A 59 -6.92 -29.92 -11.18
N ILE A 60 -5.64 -29.83 -10.85
CA ILE A 60 -5.14 -30.38 -9.59
C ILE A 60 -5.88 -29.54 -8.55
N SER A 61 -6.99 -30.07 -8.06
CA SER A 61 -7.60 -29.67 -6.79
C SER A 61 -6.53 -29.93 -5.73
N ALA A 62 -5.56 -29.01 -5.65
CA ALA A 62 -4.62 -28.95 -4.55
C ALA A 62 -5.48 -28.63 -3.35
N SER A 63 -5.86 -29.67 -2.61
CA SER A 63 -6.62 -29.56 -1.38
C SER A 63 -6.03 -28.42 -0.54
N LEU A 64 -6.84 -27.39 -0.25
CA LEU A 64 -6.44 -26.23 0.56
C LEU A 64 -5.79 -26.69 1.88
N TRP A 65 -6.20 -27.85 2.38
CA TRP A 65 -5.66 -28.50 3.56
C TRP A 65 -4.22 -29.02 3.41
N SER A 66 -3.84 -29.46 2.21
CA SER A 66 -2.48 -29.92 1.89
C SER A 66 -1.50 -28.76 1.72
N VAL A 67 -1.98 -27.60 1.28
CA VAL A 67 -1.17 -26.37 1.17
C VAL A 67 -1.04 -25.71 2.54
N MET A 68 -1.99 -25.92 3.45
CA MET A 68 -1.96 -25.42 4.83
C MET A 68 -1.03 -26.24 5.74
N ASN A 69 0.25 -26.32 5.36
CA ASN A 69 1.27 -27.06 6.08
C ASN A 69 1.80 -26.26 7.30
N ARG A 70 2.35 -26.93 8.32
CA ARG A 70 2.80 -26.29 9.59
C ARG A 70 3.88 -25.21 9.42
N SER A 71 4.54 -25.18 8.25
CA SER A 71 5.53 -24.16 7.86
C SER A 71 4.91 -22.91 7.20
N LEU A 72 3.71 -23.02 6.62
CA LEU A 72 3.05 -21.92 5.90
C LEU A 72 2.13 -21.09 6.81
N VAL A 73 1.52 -21.72 7.81
CA VAL A 73 0.64 -21.04 8.79
C VAL A 73 1.33 -19.85 9.47
N PRO A 74 2.57 -19.95 9.99
CA PRO A 74 3.25 -18.81 10.60
C PRO A 74 3.49 -17.67 9.60
N ASN A 75 3.87 -17.98 8.36
CA ASN A 75 4.10 -16.98 7.32
C ASN A 75 2.81 -16.24 6.93
N LEU A 76 1.69 -16.97 6.82
CA LEU A 76 0.37 -16.39 6.56
C LEU A 76 -0.07 -15.46 7.70
N ILE A 77 0.08 -15.89 8.96
CA ILE A 77 -0.27 -15.06 10.13
C ILE A 77 0.54 -13.76 10.12
N VAL A 78 1.85 -13.85 9.91
CA VAL A 78 2.72 -12.66 9.83
C VAL A 78 2.29 -11.76 8.69
N ASN A 79 2.00 -12.31 7.50
CA ASN A 79 1.55 -11.52 6.36
C ASN A 79 0.21 -10.82 6.62
N ILE A 80 -0.76 -11.51 7.24
CA ILE A 80 -2.06 -10.94 7.60
C ILE A 80 -1.89 -9.83 8.64
N LEU A 81 -1.05 -10.01 9.66
CA LEU A 81 -0.78 -8.99 10.66
C LEU A 81 -0.15 -7.75 10.04
N VAL A 82 0.85 -7.93 9.19
CA VAL A 82 1.49 -6.82 8.45
C VAL A 82 0.47 -6.13 7.54
N ALA A 83 -0.33 -6.89 6.80
CA ALA A 83 -1.36 -6.34 5.93
C ALA A 83 -2.43 -5.55 6.71
N ALA A 84 -2.82 -6.02 7.90
CA ALA A 84 -3.75 -5.31 8.77
C ALA A 84 -3.17 -3.95 9.21
N VAL A 85 -1.91 -3.93 9.67
CA VAL A 85 -1.23 -2.67 10.04
C VAL A 85 -1.13 -1.72 8.84
N MET A 86 -0.77 -2.25 7.67
CA MET A 86 -0.66 -1.46 6.44
C MET A 86 -2.03 -0.89 6.01
N MET A 87 -3.10 -1.68 6.10
CA MET A 87 -4.45 -1.21 5.80
C MET A 87 -4.94 -0.17 6.80
N THR A 88 -4.69 -0.36 8.10
CA THR A 88 -5.04 0.63 9.12
C THR A 88 -4.35 1.96 8.87
N THR A 89 -3.04 1.95 8.57
CA THR A 89 -2.29 3.18 8.29
C THR A 89 -2.73 3.85 6.98
N LEU A 90 -3.02 3.07 5.93
CA LEU A 90 -3.56 3.57 4.67
C LEU A 90 -4.93 4.22 4.82
N VAL A 91 -5.78 3.70 5.70
CA VAL A 91 -7.12 4.24 5.95
C VAL A 91 -7.05 5.43 6.89
N VAL A 92 -6.39 5.31 8.05
CA VAL A 92 -6.35 6.36 9.07
C VAL A 92 -5.62 7.61 8.58
N GLY A 93 -4.55 7.46 7.79
CA GLY A 93 -3.75 8.56 7.26
C GLY A 93 -4.55 9.67 6.56
N PRO A 94 -5.31 9.38 5.49
CA PRO A 94 -6.07 10.40 4.76
C PRO A 94 -7.23 10.99 5.58
N PHE A 95 -7.87 10.21 6.46
CA PHE A 95 -8.91 10.76 7.36
C PHE A 95 -8.31 11.69 8.41
N TYR A 96 -7.15 11.36 8.97
CA TYR A 96 -6.45 12.21 9.94
C TYR A 96 -5.95 13.52 9.29
N LEU A 97 -5.34 13.43 8.11
CA LEU A 97 -4.87 14.61 7.37
C LEU A 97 -6.03 15.49 6.87
N GLY A 98 -7.10 14.86 6.40
CA GLY A 98 -8.26 15.57 5.85
C GLY A 98 -9.18 16.18 6.91
N LEU A 99 -9.57 15.40 7.92
CA LEU A 99 -10.52 15.84 8.96
C LEU A 99 -9.82 16.44 10.17
N GLY A 100 -8.66 15.92 10.57
CA GLY A 100 -7.93 16.40 11.75
C GLY A 100 -7.13 17.68 11.46
N LEU A 101 -6.40 17.73 10.34
CA LEU A 101 -5.59 18.89 9.94
C LEU A 101 -6.31 19.81 8.93
N ALA A 102 -7.58 19.56 8.60
CA ALA A 102 -8.37 20.31 7.62
C ALA A 102 -7.67 20.51 6.26
N MET A 103 -6.83 19.56 5.84
CA MET A 103 -6.07 19.71 4.59
C MET A 103 -6.94 19.46 3.36
N THR A 104 -6.76 20.27 2.32
CA THR A 104 -7.37 20.07 1.00
C THR A 104 -6.96 18.71 0.41
N ALA A 105 -7.87 18.06 -0.32
CA ALA A 105 -7.64 16.73 -0.92
C ALA A 105 -6.36 16.62 -1.74
N THR A 106 -5.94 17.69 -2.41
CA THR A 106 -4.68 17.75 -3.17
C THR A 106 -3.46 17.61 -2.26
N LYS A 107 -3.44 18.28 -1.11
CA LYS A 107 -2.34 18.20 -0.14
C LYS A 107 -2.28 16.83 0.53
N VAL A 108 -3.44 16.25 0.88
CA VAL A 108 -3.54 14.89 1.42
C VAL A 108 -2.99 13.88 0.41
N GLY A 109 -3.41 13.97 -0.86
CA GLY A 109 -2.92 13.09 -1.92
C GLY A 109 -1.40 13.18 -2.13
N LEU A 110 -0.83 14.38 -2.05
CA LEU A 110 0.63 14.60 -2.15
C LEU A 110 1.40 14.01 -0.96
N VAL A 111 0.91 14.18 0.28
CA VAL A 111 1.55 13.59 1.47
C VAL A 111 1.48 12.06 1.41
N MET A 112 0.35 11.50 0.97
CA MET A 112 0.15 10.06 0.85
C MET A 112 1.05 9.42 -0.23
N MET A 113 1.59 10.17 -1.20
CA MET A 113 2.57 9.67 -2.19
C MET A 113 3.90 9.28 -1.55
N ILE A 114 4.27 9.87 -0.42
CA ILE A 114 5.59 9.71 0.18
C ILE A 114 5.83 8.22 0.51
N GLY A 115 4.86 7.54 1.12
CA GLY A 115 4.99 6.13 1.49
C GLY A 115 5.24 5.21 0.29
N PRO A 116 4.40 5.26 -0.75
CA PRO A 116 4.60 4.46 -1.96
C PRO A 116 5.87 4.80 -2.75
N VAL A 117 6.28 6.08 -2.81
CA VAL A 117 7.57 6.47 -3.43
C VAL A 117 8.75 5.85 -2.68
N ILE A 118 8.74 5.93 -1.34
CA ILE A 118 9.75 5.28 -0.49
C ILE A 118 9.74 3.77 -0.73
N SER A 119 8.56 3.13 -0.83
CA SER A 119 8.43 1.69 -1.11
C SER A 119 9.03 1.29 -2.47
N ILE A 120 8.78 2.08 -3.53
CA ILE A 120 9.35 1.83 -4.86
C ILE A 120 10.89 1.92 -4.82
N VAL A 121 11.42 2.97 -4.19
CA VAL A 121 12.88 3.19 -4.08
C VAL A 121 13.54 2.12 -3.21
N SER A 122 12.87 1.66 -2.15
CA SER A 122 13.39 0.65 -1.23
C SER A 122 13.18 -0.80 -1.70
N GLY A 123 12.28 -1.06 -2.66
CA GLY A 123 11.99 -2.41 -3.14
C GLY A 123 13.17 -3.10 -3.82
N VAL A 124 13.92 -2.37 -4.66
CA VAL A 124 15.12 -2.90 -5.36
C VAL A 124 16.26 -3.25 -4.39
N PRO A 125 16.69 -2.36 -3.47
CA PRO A 125 17.73 -2.71 -2.50
C PRO A 125 17.26 -3.76 -1.48
N SER A 126 15.99 -3.75 -1.07
CA SER A 126 15.43 -4.77 -0.16
C SER A 126 15.49 -6.17 -0.76
N GLY A 127 15.20 -6.31 -2.07
CA GLY A 127 15.36 -7.59 -2.78
C GLY A 127 16.79 -8.10 -2.75
N ARG A 128 17.77 -7.24 -3.05
CA ARG A 128 19.20 -7.60 -3.00
C ARG A 128 19.70 -7.93 -1.59
N LEU A 129 19.15 -7.27 -0.56
CA LEU A 129 19.43 -7.56 0.84
C LEU A 129 18.89 -8.94 1.25
N VAL A 130 17.70 -9.31 0.79
CA VAL A 130 17.13 -10.66 1.02
C VAL A 130 18.00 -11.74 0.37
N ASP A 131 18.46 -11.49 -0.86
CA ASP A 131 19.28 -12.44 -1.63
C ASP A 131 20.68 -12.65 -1.00
N THR A 132 21.21 -11.64 -0.32
CA THR A 132 22.57 -11.68 0.25
C THR A 132 22.61 -12.08 1.73
N TRP A 133 21.65 -11.65 2.54
CA TRP A 133 21.67 -11.85 4.01
C TRP A 133 20.70 -12.92 4.52
N GLY A 134 19.93 -13.51 3.60
CA GLY A 134 18.92 -14.52 3.91
C GLY A 134 17.60 -13.89 4.37
N SER A 135 16.50 -14.46 3.88
CA SER A 135 15.14 -13.97 4.11
C SER A 135 14.79 -13.82 5.58
N HIS A 136 15.21 -14.75 6.45
CA HIS A 136 14.86 -14.72 7.87
C HIS A 136 15.36 -13.47 8.61
N ARG A 137 16.63 -13.07 8.40
CA ARG A 137 17.22 -11.91 9.08
C ARG A 137 16.59 -10.60 8.60
N VAL A 138 16.36 -10.47 7.31
CA VAL A 138 15.71 -9.29 6.73
C VAL A 138 14.27 -9.16 7.20
N LEU A 139 13.55 -10.27 7.35
CA LEU A 139 12.17 -10.30 7.85
C LEU A 139 12.11 -9.84 9.33
N VAL A 140 13.03 -10.28 10.18
CA VAL A 140 13.12 -9.83 11.59
C VAL A 140 13.43 -8.34 11.67
N ILE A 141 14.41 -7.84 10.89
CA ILE A 141 14.74 -6.41 10.85
C ILE A 141 13.53 -5.59 10.39
N GLY A 142 12.81 -6.06 9.37
CA GLY A 142 11.59 -5.40 8.87
C GLY A 142 10.47 -5.36 9.92
N LEU A 143 10.25 -6.45 10.64
CA LEU A 143 9.27 -6.51 11.74
C LEU A 143 9.62 -5.60 12.91
N LEU A 144 10.91 -5.52 13.28
CA LEU A 144 11.37 -4.58 14.30
C LEU A 144 11.14 -3.14 13.87
N LEU A 145 11.52 -2.79 12.63
CA LEU A 145 11.31 -1.46 12.06
C LEU A 145 9.81 -1.08 12.04
N LEU A 146 8.94 -2.03 11.65
CA LEU A 146 7.49 -1.84 11.63
C LEU A 146 6.96 -1.59 13.05
N THR A 147 7.40 -2.38 14.03
CA THR A 147 6.99 -2.23 15.43
C THR A 147 7.45 -0.91 16.02
N THR A 148 8.69 -0.51 15.76
CA THR A 148 9.22 0.79 16.20
C THR A 148 8.48 1.94 15.52
N GLY A 149 8.17 1.82 14.22
CA GLY A 149 7.42 2.83 13.47
C GLY A 149 5.98 3.01 13.96
N THR A 150 5.26 1.92 14.26
CA THR A 150 3.91 1.99 14.82
C THR A 150 3.90 2.54 16.24
N LEU A 151 4.91 2.20 17.06
CA LEU A 151 5.10 2.80 18.39
C LEU A 151 5.34 4.31 18.27
N LEU A 152 6.22 4.76 17.37
CA LEU A 152 6.44 6.19 17.13
C LEU A 152 5.14 6.90 16.74
N LEU A 153 4.35 6.33 15.83
CA LEU A 153 3.04 6.89 15.46
C LEU A 153 2.05 6.96 16.64
N ALA A 154 2.15 6.07 17.63
CA ALA A 154 1.32 6.14 18.83
C ALA A 154 1.77 7.27 19.78
N PHE A 155 3.06 7.62 19.81
CA PHE A 155 3.61 8.67 20.67
C PHE A 155 3.65 10.07 20.03
N VAL A 156 3.77 10.16 18.71
CA VAL A 156 3.81 11.43 17.94
C VAL A 156 2.59 12.35 18.21
N PRO A 157 1.34 11.84 18.31
CA PRO A 157 0.18 12.66 18.64
C PRO A 157 0.28 13.31 20.03
N ASN A 158 0.97 12.68 20.98
CA ASN A 158 1.13 13.23 22.32
C ASN A 158 2.17 14.36 22.39
N MET A 159 3.19 14.35 21.50
CA MET A 159 4.22 15.39 21.48
C MET A 159 3.86 16.57 20.56
N ILE A 160 3.23 16.33 19.41
CA ILE A 160 2.90 17.40 18.45
C ILE A 160 1.44 17.86 18.61
N GLY A 161 0.54 16.98 19.06
CA GLY A 161 -0.85 17.32 19.32
C GLY A 161 -0.97 18.32 20.48
N VAL A 162 -0.33 18.08 21.62
CA VAL A 162 -0.42 19.00 22.77
C VAL A 162 0.21 20.36 22.44
N THR A 163 1.36 20.40 21.77
CA THR A 163 2.01 21.66 21.38
C THR A 163 1.27 22.38 20.25
N GLY A 164 0.64 21.66 19.31
CA GLY A 164 -0.22 22.23 18.26
C GLY A 164 -1.58 22.73 18.78
N TYR A 165 -2.17 22.03 19.77
CA TYR A 165 -3.38 22.45 20.46
C TYR A 165 -3.11 23.67 21.37
N VAL A 166 -1.94 23.74 22.01
CA VAL A 166 -1.55 24.90 22.85
C VAL A 166 -1.07 26.09 22.01
N CYS A 167 -0.44 25.87 20.85
CA CYS A 167 -0.05 26.93 19.92
C CYS A 167 -1.16 27.39 18.96
N CYS A 168 -2.36 26.81 19.04
CA CYS A 168 -3.55 27.34 18.37
C CYS A 168 -4.53 27.95 19.39
N PRO A 169 -4.18 29.05 20.07
CA PRO A 169 -5.21 29.91 20.63
C PRO A 169 -5.83 30.69 19.46
N SER A 170 -7.13 30.50 19.25
CA SER A 170 -8.01 31.44 18.53
C SER A 170 -7.62 31.75 17.07
N SER A 171 -8.40 31.22 16.13
CA SER A 171 -9.21 32.08 15.24
C SER A 171 -10.28 31.23 14.55
N TYR A 172 -11.51 31.68 14.71
CA TYR A 172 -12.74 31.22 14.06
C TYR A 172 -12.70 31.46 12.55
#